data_AF-A0A842G5N7-F1
#
_entry.id   AF-A0A842G5N7-F1
#
_cell.length_a   1.000
_cell.length_b   1.000
_cell.length_c   1.000
_cell.angle_alpha   90.00
_cell.angle_beta   90.00
_cell.angle_gamma   90.00
#
_symmetry.space_group_name_H-M   'P 1'
#
loop_
_entity.id
_entity.type
_entity.pdbx_description
1 polymer ?
#
loop_
_entity_poly.entity_id
_entity_poly.type
_entity_poly.pdbx_seq_one_letter_code
_entity_poly.pdbx_strand_id
1 'polypeptide(L)'
;MEFGKELLVYMTFLAVAVPVVVQAIKKTGVIPKKWLPVASIGLGVGLGLAALGLPNAGSPAVMMWAGGLAGAGGTGVFEIFTNREKKYSKDGE
;
A
#
# COMPACT_ATOMS: atom_id res chain seq x y z
N MET A 1 -21.42 -7.94 -9.67
CA MET A 1 -20.74 -7.58 -8.40
C MET A 1 -20.04 -6.25 -8.61
N GLU A 2 -20.32 -5.26 -7.76
CA GLU A 2 -19.74 -3.91 -7.87
C GLU A 2 -18.29 -3.94 -7.39
N PHE A 3 -17.35 -4.01 -8.33
CA PHE A 3 -15.90 -3.92 -8.10
C PHE A 3 -15.53 -2.88 -7.03
N GLY A 4 -16.16 -1.70 -7.07
CA GLY A 4 -15.88 -0.62 -6.12
C GLY A 4 -16.22 -0.94 -4.66
N LYS A 5 -17.32 -1.67 -4.39
CA LYS A 5 -17.71 -2.03 -3.01
C LYS A 5 -16.74 -3.03 -2.41
N GLU A 6 -16.41 -4.10 -3.15
CA GLU A 6 -15.43 -5.10 -2.71
C GLU A 6 -14.04 -4.47 -2.54
N LEU A 7 -13.63 -3.60 -3.47
CA LEU A 7 -12.37 -2.88 -3.38
C LEU A 7 -12.25 -2.12 -2.06
N LEU A 8 -13.28 -1.35 -1.67
CA LEU A 8 -13.25 -0.59 -0.41
C LEU A 8 -13.16 -1.51 0.81
N VAL A 9 -13.92 -2.60 0.84
CA VAL A 9 -13.89 -3.57 1.95
C VAL A 9 -12.50 -4.18 2.11
N TYR A 10 -11.91 -4.69 1.03
CA TYR A 10 -10.59 -5.29 1.07
C TYR A 10 -9.48 -4.26 1.29
N MET A 11 -9.63 -3.03 0.80
CA MET A 11 -8.70 -1.93 1.10
C MET A 11 -8.64 -1.65 2.60
N THR A 12 -9.77 -1.59 3.30
CA THR A 12 -9.79 -1.36 4.74
C THR A 12 -9.11 -2.49 5.50
N PHE A 13 -9.38 -3.75 5.14
CA PHE A 13 -8.71 -4.91 5.74
C PHE A 13 -7.19 -4.89 5.49
N LEU A 14 -6.77 -4.68 4.24
CA LEU A 14 -5.37 -4.69 3.84
C LEU A 14 -4.61 -3.44 4.33
N ALA A 15 -5.29 -2.31 4.55
CA ALA A 15 -4.69 -1.09 5.12
C ALA A 15 -4.11 -1.33 6.53
N VAL A 16 -4.60 -2.33 7.26
CA VAL A 16 -4.01 -2.75 8.55
C VAL A 16 -2.94 -3.80 8.34
N ALA A 17 -3.18 -4.80 7.50
CA ALA A 17 -2.28 -5.93 7.31
C ALA A 17 -0.97 -5.56 6.60
N VAL A 18 -1.06 -4.76 5.52
CA VAL A 18 0.09 -4.43 4.68
C VAL A 18 1.15 -3.61 5.45
N PRO A 19 0.83 -2.55 6.21
CA PRO A 19 1.84 -1.81 6.97
C PRO A 19 2.56 -2.66 8.01
N VAL A 20 1.88 -3.62 8.65
CA VAL A 20 2.51 -4.54 9.62
C VAL A 20 3.60 -5.36 8.94
N VAL A 21 3.30 -5.95 7.78
CA VAL A 21 4.27 -6.75 7.01
C VAL A 21 5.40 -5.88 6.48
N VAL A 22 5.09 -4.71 5.94
CA VAL A 22 6.10 -3.76 5.45
C VAL A 22 7.04 -3.33 6.57
N GLN A 23 6.53 -3.06 7.77
CA GLN A 23 7.36 -2.72 8.93
C GLN A 23 8.24 -3.89 9.38
N ALA A 24 7.72 -5.12 9.38
CA ALA A 24 8.49 -6.30 9.71
C ALA A 24 9.67 -6.48 8.73
N ILE A 25 9.41 -6.37 7.43
CA ILE A 25 10.45 -6.48 6.39
C ILE A 25 11.44 -5.32 6.50
N LYS A 26 10.98 -4.09 6.71
CA LYS A 26 11.83 -2.91 6.89
C LYS A 26 12.84 -3.10 8.03
N LYS A 27 12.44 -3.75 9.13
CA LYS A 27 13.33 -4.02 10.28
C LYS A 27 14.47 -4.99 9.97
N THR A 28 14.33 -5.82 8.93
CA THR A 28 15.41 -6.75 8.52
C THR A 28 16.57 -6.05 7.82
N GLY A 29 16.40 -4.80 7.37
CA GLY A 29 17.45 -4.04 6.67
C GLY A 29 17.72 -4.47 5.23
N VAL A 30 16.98 -5.45 4.69
CA VAL A 30 17.20 -5.99 3.34
C VAL A 30 16.79 -5.03 2.21
N ILE A 31 15.84 -4.10 2.48
CA ILE A 31 15.32 -3.16 1.48
C ILE A 31 15.94 -1.77 1.72
N PRO A 32 16.68 -1.20 0.75
CA PRO A 32 17.19 0.16 0.87
C PRO A 32 16.04 1.16 0.98
N LYS A 33 16.18 2.18 1.84
CA LYS A 33 15.11 3.17 2.14
C LYS A 33 14.49 3.81 0.89
N LYS A 34 15.27 4.05 -0.17
CA LYS A 34 14.80 4.63 -1.45
C LYS A 34 13.79 3.74 -2.20
N TRP A 35 13.84 2.44 -2.00
CA TRP A 35 12.95 1.47 -2.65
C TRP A 35 11.74 1.11 -1.80
N LEU A 36 11.70 1.58 -0.54
CA LEU A 36 10.62 1.26 0.39
C LEU A 36 9.21 1.60 -0.14
N PRO A 37 8.99 2.73 -0.85
CA PRO A 37 7.69 3.04 -1.48
C PRO A 37 7.24 1.97 -2.49
N VAL A 38 8.12 1.60 -3.42
CA VAL A 38 7.83 0.63 -4.47
C VAL A 38 7.68 -0.77 -3.88
N ALA A 39 8.55 -1.12 -2.94
CA ALA A 39 8.47 -2.38 -2.22
C ALA A 39 7.16 -2.53 -1.44
N SER A 40 6.67 -1.45 -0.82
CA SER A 40 5.39 -1.48 -0.09
C SER A 40 4.20 -1.76 -1.00
N ILE A 41 4.17 -1.15 -2.18
CA ILE A 41 3.13 -1.43 -3.18
C ILE A 41 3.22 -2.89 -3.63
N GLY A 42 4.42 -3.38 -3.95
CA GLY A 42 4.63 -4.78 -4.35
C GLY A 42 4.23 -5.78 -3.26
N LEU A 43 4.60 -5.51 -2.00
CA LEU A 43 4.21 -6.31 -0.84
C LEU A 43 2.70 -6.27 -0.63
N GLY A 44 2.08 -5.11 -0.82
CA GLY A 44 0.63 -4.95 -0.77
C GLY A 44 -0.08 -5.81 -1.81
N VAL A 45 0.34 -5.73 -3.08
CA VAL A 45 -0.20 -6.58 -4.16
C VAL A 45 0.02 -8.06 -3.85
N GLY A 46 1.22 -8.44 -3.38
CA GLY A 46 1.54 -9.82 -3.00
C GLY A 46 0.65 -10.36 -1.88
N LEU A 47 0.39 -9.55 -0.85
CA LEU A 47 -0.53 -9.90 0.24
C LEU A 47 -1.98 -9.97 -0.22
N GLY A 48 -2.41 -9.06 -1.09
CA GLY A 48 -3.73 -9.13 -1.72
C GLY A 48 -3.91 -10.43 -2.51
N LEU A 49 -2.93 -10.80 -3.35
CA LEU A 49 -2.95 -12.06 -4.08
C LEU A 49 -2.89 -13.28 -3.15
N ALA A 50 -2.12 -13.22 -2.06
CA ALA A 50 -2.11 -14.28 -1.06
C ALA A 50 -3.48 -14.48 -0.38
N ALA A 51 -4.26 -13.40 -0.23
CA ALA A 51 -5.62 -13.45 0.32
C ALA A 51 -6.62 -14.19 -0.59
N LEU A 52 -6.27 -14.50 -1.85
CA LEU A 52 -7.08 -15.38 -2.71
C LEU A 52 -7.20 -16.81 -2.19
N GLY A 53 -6.30 -17.23 -1.30
CA GLY A 53 -6.41 -18.51 -0.60
C GLY A 53 -7.49 -18.54 0.49
N LEU A 54 -8.11 -17.41 0.82
CA LEU A 54 -9.18 -17.34 1.81
C LEU A 54 -10.53 -17.77 1.20
N PRO A 55 -11.40 -18.43 1.98
CA PRO A 55 -12.76 -18.72 1.54
C PRO A 55 -13.51 -17.44 1.15
N ASN A 56 -14.26 -17.49 0.05
CA ASN A 56 -15.04 -16.36 -0.47
C ASN A 56 -14.20 -15.09 -0.75
N ALA A 57 -12.94 -15.27 -1.15
CA ALA A 57 -12.12 -14.17 -1.62
C ALA A 57 -12.72 -13.50 -2.87
N GLY A 58 -12.63 -12.17 -2.93
CA GLY A 58 -12.97 -11.38 -4.11
C GLY A 58 -12.07 -11.68 -5.30
N SER A 59 -12.36 -11.04 -6.44
CA SER A 59 -11.60 -11.29 -7.67
C SER A 59 -10.11 -10.94 -7.53
N PRO A 60 -9.21 -11.60 -8.29
CA PRO A 60 -7.78 -11.28 -8.30
C PRO A 60 -7.51 -9.80 -8.58
N ALA A 61 -8.28 -9.19 -9.49
CA ALA A 61 -8.14 -7.77 -9.81
C ALA A 61 -8.46 -6.88 -8.60
N VAL A 62 -9.56 -7.16 -7.88
CA VAL A 62 -9.92 -6.43 -6.66
C VAL A 62 -8.82 -6.57 -5.62
N MET A 63 -8.30 -7.78 -5.41
CA MET A 63 -7.27 -8.05 -4.42
C MET A 63 -5.95 -7.35 -4.72
N MET A 64 -5.51 -7.36 -5.98
CA MET A 64 -4.31 -6.65 -6.41
C MET A 64 -4.44 -5.15 -6.18
N TRP A 65 -5.56 -4.54 -6.60
CA TRP A 65 -5.80 -3.12 -6.42
C TRP A 65 -5.94 -2.74 -4.95
N ALA A 66 -6.69 -3.53 -4.17
CA ALA A 66 -6.87 -3.28 -2.75
C ALA A 66 -5.53 -3.33 -1.99
N GLY A 67 -4.73 -4.36 -2.27
CA GLY A 67 -3.42 -4.53 -1.66
C GLY A 67 -2.41 -3.47 -2.08
N GLY A 68 -2.31 -3.18 -3.38
CA GLY A 68 -1.40 -2.16 -3.89
C GLY A 68 -1.70 -0.76 -3.35
N LEU A 69 -2.97 -0.38 -3.27
CA LEU A 69 -3.39 0.90 -2.70
C LEU A 69 -3.17 0.97 -1.18
N ALA A 70 -3.43 -0.12 -0.46
CA ALA A 70 -3.09 -0.23 0.96
C ALA A 70 -1.58 -0.08 1.20
N GLY A 71 -0.75 -0.70 0.36
CA GLY A 71 0.71 -0.56 0.39
C GLY A 71 1.20 0.85 0.10
N ALA A 72 0.61 1.53 -0.89
CA ALA A 72 0.92 2.93 -1.17
C ALA A 72 0.58 3.85 0.02
N GLY A 73 -0.57 3.64 0.65
CA GLY A 73 -0.99 4.39 1.84
C GLY A 73 -0.07 4.19 3.05
N GLY A 74 0.37 2.95 3.29
CA GLY A 74 1.14 2.56 4.48
C GLY A 74 2.56 3.12 4.58
N THR A 75 3.17 3.53 3.47
CA THR A 75 4.55 4.08 3.46
C THR A 75 4.63 5.59 3.27
N GLY A 76 3.51 6.31 3.37
CA GLY A 76 3.51 7.75 3.17
C GLY A 76 3.84 8.14 1.73
N VAL A 77 3.54 7.28 0.74
CA VAL A 77 3.70 7.64 -0.69
C VAL A 77 2.92 8.93 -0.98
N PHE A 78 1.74 9.05 -0.39
CA PHE A 78 0.95 10.27 -0.45
C PHE A 78 1.65 11.49 0.15
N GLU A 79 2.45 11.32 1.21
CA GLU A 79 3.25 12.40 1.80
C GLU A 79 4.36 12.89 0.87
N ILE A 80 4.94 12.01 0.05
CA ILE A 80 5.95 12.39 -0.95
C ILE A 80 5.35 13.31 -2.01
N PHE A 81 4.09 13.08 -2.39
CA PHE A 81 3.39 13.93 -3.35
C PHE A 81 2.93 15.25 -2.73
N THR A 82 2.42 15.25 -1.49
CA THR A 82 1.90 16.46 -0.84
C THR A 82 2.97 17.36 -0.22
N ASN A 83 4.11 16.84 0.24
CA ASN A 83 5.20 17.69 0.77
C ASN A 83 6.04 18.39 -0.32
N ARG A 84 5.83 18.11 -1.62
CA ARG A 84 6.49 18.89 -2.69
C ARG A 84 6.07 20.35 -2.67
N GLU A 85 4.82 20.66 -2.33
CA GLU A 85 4.33 22.05 -2.27
C GLU A 85 5.01 22.88 -1.18
N LYS A 86 5.27 22.30 0.00
CA LYS A 86 5.88 23.03 1.12
C LYS A 86 7.30 23.53 0.85
N LYS A 87 8.01 22.92 -0.10
CA LYS A 87 9.37 23.34 -0.45
C LYS A 87 9.38 24.62 -1.29
N TYR A 88 8.33 24.89 -2.07
CA TYR A 88 8.24 26.09 -2.90
C TYR A 88 7.70 27.33 -2.16
N SER A 89 7.00 27.17 -1.03
CA SER A 89 6.57 28.31 -0.19
C SER A 89 7.67 28.88 0.71
N LYS A 90 8.75 28.15 0.97
CA LYS A 90 9.85 28.60 1.85
C LYS A 90 11.00 29.31 1.14
N ASP A 91 11.07 29.19 -0.18
CA ASP A 91 12.10 29.86 -1.00
C ASP A 91 11.58 31.20 -1.57
N GLY A 92 10.39 31.65 -1.15
CA GLY A 92 9.73 32.88 -1.60
C GLY A 92 9.47 33.92 -0.49
N GLU A 93 10.08 33.76 0.69
CA GLU A 93 10.13 34.78 1.76
C GLU A 93 11.49 35.49 1.81
#